data_AF-A0A9R1XBC1-F1
#
_entry.id   AF-A0A9R1XBC1-F1
#
_cell.length_a   1.000
_cell.length_b   1.000
_cell.length_c   1.000
_cell.angle_alpha   90.00
_cell.angle_beta   90.00
_cell.angle_gamma   90.00
#
_symmetry.space_group_name_H-M   'P 1'
#
loop_
_entity.id
_entity.type
_entity.pdbx_description
1 polymer ?
#
loop_
_entity_poly.entity_id
_entity_poly.type
_entity_poly.pdbx_seq_one_letter_code
_entity_poly.pdbx_strand_id
1 'polypeptide(L)'
;MLPTSNSSPSDKTNRFALLFGTLDGSIGYIAPLAELTFRRLQSLQKKLVDDVPHVAGLNPRSFRHFHSNGKAHRPGPDTIVDAELICHYDMLPFEHQVEIASQIGTTRSQIISNLSDLALGTSFL
;
A
#
# COMPACT_ATOMS: atom_id res chain seq x y z
N MET A 1 -19.58 19.64 40.25
CA MET A 1 -18.67 18.68 39.60
C MET A 1 -19.09 18.56 38.15
N LEU A 2 -18.23 18.98 37.21
CA LEU A 2 -18.52 18.87 35.77
C LEU A 2 -18.17 17.45 35.28
N PRO A 3 -18.93 16.87 34.34
CA PRO A 3 -18.59 15.57 33.78
C PRO A 3 -17.36 15.72 32.88
N THR A 4 -16.30 14.97 33.17
CA THR A 4 -15.14 14.81 32.28
C THR A 4 -15.59 14.05 31.05
N SER A 5 -15.67 14.75 29.91
CA SER A 5 -15.79 14.10 28.62
C SER A 5 -14.51 13.29 28.38
N ASN A 6 -14.60 11.95 28.48
CA ASN A 6 -13.59 11.06 27.94
C ASN A 6 -13.62 11.18 26.41
N SER A 7 -13.05 12.26 25.89
CA SER A 7 -12.55 12.27 24.53
C SER A 7 -11.32 11.37 24.53
N SER A 8 -11.44 10.19 23.92
CA SER A 8 -10.26 9.47 23.47
C SER A 8 -9.34 10.45 22.74
N PRO A 9 -8.01 10.39 22.92
CA PRO A 9 -7.13 11.26 22.18
C PRO A 9 -7.45 11.04 20.71
N SER A 10 -7.90 12.10 20.05
CA SER A 10 -8.07 12.11 18.62
C SER A 10 -6.69 11.81 18.04
N ASP A 11 -6.44 10.57 17.64
CA ASP A 11 -5.28 10.06 16.88
C ASP A 11 -5.23 10.69 15.47
N LYS A 12 -5.59 11.97 15.34
CA LYS A 12 -5.25 12.82 14.21
C LYS A 12 -3.77 13.16 14.34
N THR A 13 -2.95 12.14 14.16
CA THR A 13 -1.53 12.32 13.86
C THR A 13 -1.45 13.23 12.63
N ASN A 14 -0.68 14.32 12.73
CA ASN A 14 -0.32 15.18 11.60
C ASN A 14 0.46 14.33 10.58
N ARG A 15 -0.25 13.61 9.73
CA ARG A 15 0.29 12.75 8.69
C ARG A 15 0.42 13.57 7.43
N PHE A 16 1.66 13.78 7.00
CA PHE A 16 1.96 14.45 5.75
C PHE A 16 2.40 13.41 4.72
N ALA A 17 1.88 13.53 3.51
CA ALA A 17 2.45 12.83 2.37
C ALA A 17 3.65 13.62 1.84
N LEU A 18 4.67 12.91 1.37
CA LEU A 18 5.81 13.49 0.67
C LEU A 18 5.51 13.46 -0.84
N LEU A 19 5.44 14.62 -1.47
CA LEU A 19 5.26 14.77 -2.93
C LEU A 19 6.63 14.99 -3.58
N PHE A 20 6.88 14.35 -4.72
CA PHE A 20 8.13 14.49 -5.47
C PHE A 20 7.91 14.39 -6.98
N GLY A 21 8.82 14.98 -7.75
CA GLY A 21 8.91 14.81 -9.20
C GLY A 21 10.10 13.92 -9.57
N THR A 22 9.99 13.21 -10.70
CA THR A 22 11.10 12.43 -11.27
C THR A 22 11.71 13.14 -12.48
N LEU A 23 12.91 12.71 -12.89
CA LEU A 23 13.60 13.26 -14.07
C LEU A 23 12.87 12.94 -15.38
N ASP A 24 12.08 11.86 -15.40
CA ASP A 24 11.28 11.44 -16.56
C ASP A 24 9.89 12.12 -16.60
N GLY A 25 9.66 13.12 -15.73
CA GLY A 25 8.46 13.95 -15.75
C GLY A 25 7.25 13.39 -14.98
N SER A 26 7.40 12.28 -14.25
CA SER A 26 6.33 11.77 -13.39
C SER A 26 6.25 12.53 -12.07
N ILE A 27 5.04 12.61 -11.51
CA ILE A 27 4.79 13.11 -10.16
C ILE A 27 4.40 11.90 -9.30
N GLY A 28 5.08 11.71 -8.19
CA GLY A 28 4.85 10.61 -7.25
C GLY A 28 4.70 11.11 -5.83
N TYR A 29 4.18 10.26 -4.95
CA TYR A 29 4.06 10.55 -3.53
C TYR A 29 4.39 9.35 -2.65
N ILE A 30 4.74 9.61 -1.39
CA ILE A 30 4.86 8.62 -0.33
C ILE A 30 3.93 9.04 0.79
N ALA A 31 2.96 8.18 1.15
CA ALA A 31 2.00 8.43 2.21
C ALA A 31 2.22 7.49 3.40
N PRO A 32 2.19 7.98 4.65
CA PRO A 32 2.34 7.14 5.83
C PRO A 32 1.07 6.30 6.10
N LEU A 33 1.26 5.00 6.29
CA LEU A 33 0.19 4.05 6.65
C LEU A 33 0.22 3.74 8.14
N ALA A 34 -0.96 3.49 8.72
CA ALA A 34 -1.05 2.87 10.04
C ALA A 34 -0.56 1.43 9.96
N GLU A 35 0.10 0.93 11.01
CA GLU A 35 0.75 -0.40 11.03
C GLU A 35 -0.18 -1.53 10.59
N LEU A 36 -1.43 -1.55 11.07
CA LEU A 36 -2.40 -2.57 10.68
C LEU A 36 -2.75 -2.52 9.19
N THR A 37 -2.91 -1.32 8.64
CA THR A 37 -3.17 -1.12 7.20
C THR A 37 -1.95 -1.51 6.37
N PHE A 38 -0.74 -1.11 6.81
CA PHE A 38 0.51 -1.50 6.16
C PHE A 38 0.64 -3.02 6.05
N ARG A 39 0.49 -3.76 7.16
CA ARG A 39 0.60 -5.23 7.14
C ARG A 39 -0.41 -5.89 6.20
N ARG A 40 -1.67 -5.42 6.21
CA ARG A 40 -2.71 -5.96 5.35
C ARG A 40 -2.38 -5.74 3.87
N LEU A 41 -2.01 -4.50 3.50
CA LEU A 41 -1.68 -4.16 2.12
C LEU A 41 -0.36 -4.79 1.67
N GLN A 42 0.61 -5.00 2.57
CA GLN A 42 1.83 -5.73 2.27
C GLN A 42 1.56 -7.21 1.99
N SER A 43 0.67 -7.86 2.76
CA SER A 43 0.24 -9.23 2.47
C SER A 43 -0.51 -9.32 1.14
N LEU A 44 -1.37 -8.35 0.84
CA LEU A 44 -2.05 -8.24 -0.46
C LEU A 44 -1.03 -8.11 -1.59
N GLN A 45 -0.04 -7.21 -1.47
CA GLN A 45 1.01 -7.03 -2.46
C GLN A 45 1.73 -8.35 -2.78
N LYS A 46 2.16 -9.09 -1.74
CA LYS A 46 2.82 -10.39 -1.92
C LYS A 46 1.92 -11.34 -2.72
N LYS A 47 0.63 -11.38 -2.38
CA LYS A 47 -0.33 -12.26 -3.06
C LYS A 47 -0.55 -11.86 -4.52
N LEU A 48 -0.63 -10.57 -4.82
CA LEU A 48 -0.76 -10.08 -6.19
C LEU A 48 0.48 -10.33 -7.05
N VAL A 49 1.68 -10.26 -6.45
CA VAL A 49 2.92 -10.63 -7.15
C VAL A 49 2.87 -12.09 -7.62
N ASP A 50 2.37 -12.98 -6.76
CA ASP A 50 2.39 -14.42 -7.01
C ASP A 50 1.21 -14.90 -7.89
N ASP A 51 0.01 -14.32 -7.74
CA ASP A 51 -1.21 -14.85 -8.35
C ASP A 51 -1.65 -14.15 -9.65
N VAL A 52 -1.20 -12.92 -9.88
CA VAL A 52 -1.65 -12.12 -11.03
C VAL A 52 -0.62 -12.16 -12.17
N PRO A 53 -1.03 -12.41 -13.42
CA PRO A 53 -0.15 -12.28 -14.57
C PRO A 53 0.30 -10.83 -14.77
N HIS A 54 1.61 -10.59 -14.79
CA HIS A 54 2.19 -9.27 -14.99
C HIS A 54 2.56 -9.02 -16.46
N VAL A 55 2.46 -7.76 -16.88
CA VAL A 55 2.82 -7.34 -18.24
C VAL A 55 4.26 -7.75 -18.56
N ALA A 56 4.46 -8.34 -19.74
CA ALA A 56 5.75 -8.86 -20.20
C ALA A 56 6.41 -9.91 -19.28
N GLY A 57 5.67 -10.52 -18.35
CA GLY A 57 6.21 -11.50 -17.39
C GLY A 57 7.20 -10.90 -16.38
N LEU A 58 7.19 -9.58 -16.19
CA LEU A 58 8.08 -8.89 -15.26
C LEU A 58 7.65 -9.13 -13.81
N ASN A 59 8.62 -9.10 -12.88
CA ASN A 59 8.35 -9.22 -11.45
C ASN A 59 8.27 -7.80 -10.82
N PRO A 60 7.09 -7.34 -10.37
CA PRO A 60 6.95 -6.01 -9.77
C PRO A 60 7.79 -5.82 -8.49
N ARG A 61 7.93 -6.89 -7.69
CA ARG A 61 8.75 -6.85 -6.45
C ARG A 61 10.22 -6.63 -6.77
N SER A 62 10.75 -7.32 -7.77
CA SER A 62 12.13 -7.14 -8.22
C SER A 62 12.35 -5.77 -8.85
N PHE A 63 11.36 -5.25 -9.56
CA PHE A 63 11.39 -3.90 -10.16
C PHE A 63 11.48 -2.80 -9.08
N ARG A 64 10.73 -2.92 -7.98
CA ARG A 64 10.77 -1.97 -6.85
C ARG A 64 11.93 -2.22 -5.86
N HIS A 65 12.68 -3.30 -6.02
CA HIS A 65 13.83 -3.56 -5.15
C HIS A 65 14.89 -2.47 -5.35
N PHE A 66 15.57 -2.06 -4.29
CA PHE A 66 16.63 -1.09 -4.41
C PHE A 66 17.82 -1.68 -5.19
N HIS A 67 18.33 -0.96 -6.19
CA HIS A 67 19.50 -1.35 -6.97
C HIS A 67 20.66 -0.38 -6.70
N SER A 68 21.86 -0.90 -6.47
CA SER A 68 23.09 -0.08 -6.44
C SER A 68 24.24 -0.76 -7.16
N ASN A 69 25.09 0.04 -7.79
CA ASN A 69 26.28 -0.43 -8.47
C ASN A 69 27.43 -0.54 -7.46
N GLY A 70 27.57 -1.65 -6.73
CA GLY A 70 28.66 -1.81 -5.73
C GLY A 70 28.65 -3.10 -4.89
N LYS A 71 29.74 -3.33 -4.13
CA LYS A 71 30.02 -4.58 -3.38
C LYS A 71 29.34 -4.72 -2.02
N ALA A 72 28.78 -3.64 -1.46
CA ALA A 72 28.09 -3.69 -0.19
C ALA A 72 26.64 -3.27 -0.41
N HIS A 73 25.73 -4.25 -0.50
CA HIS A 73 24.33 -3.91 -0.41
C HIS A 73 23.56 -4.90 0.45
N ARG A 74 22.94 -4.36 1.51
CA ARG A 74 21.86 -5.03 2.23
C ARG A 74 20.58 -4.68 1.47
N PRO A 75 19.69 -5.63 1.16
CA PRO A 75 18.40 -5.29 0.59
C PRO A 75 17.77 -4.16 1.42
N GLY A 76 17.34 -3.10 0.75
CA GLY A 76 16.62 -2.00 1.40
C GLY A 76 15.43 -2.53 2.20
N PRO A 77 14.96 -1.80 3.22
CA PRO A 77 13.88 -2.27 4.07
C PRO A 77 12.59 -2.55 3.24
N ASP A 78 11.98 -3.72 3.46
CA ASP A 78 10.68 -4.11 2.87
C ASP A 78 9.54 -3.44 3.66
N THR A 79 9.55 -2.10 3.66
CA THR A 79 8.67 -1.23 4.46
C THR A 79 7.83 -0.28 3.62
N ILE A 80 7.87 -0.44 2.29
CA ILE A 80 7.09 0.37 1.34
C ILE A 80 6.16 -0.57 0.58
N VAL A 81 4.89 -0.17 0.50
CA VAL A 81 3.89 -0.85 -0.33
C VAL A 81 3.77 -0.10 -1.66
N ASP A 82 3.80 -0.84 -2.76
CA ASP A 82 3.60 -0.33 -4.11
C ASP A 82 2.11 -0.09 -4.36
N ALA A 83 1.70 1.18 -4.31
CA ALA A 83 0.32 1.61 -4.50
C ALA A 83 -0.23 1.19 -5.88
N GLU A 84 0.60 1.27 -6.93
CA GLU A 84 0.20 0.95 -8.30
C GLU A 84 -0.18 -0.53 -8.42
N LEU A 85 0.61 -1.41 -7.80
CA LEU A 85 0.34 -2.84 -7.77
C LEU A 85 -0.90 -3.17 -6.94
N ILE A 86 -1.04 -2.64 -5.72
CA ILE A 86 -2.19 -2.98 -4.85
C ILE A 86 -3.52 -2.44 -5.41
N CYS A 87 -3.51 -1.32 -6.13
CA CYS A 87 -4.70 -0.79 -6.78
C CYS A 87 -5.21 -1.70 -7.90
N HIS A 88 -4.36 -2.54 -8.49
CA HIS A 88 -4.78 -3.53 -9.48
C HIS A 88 -5.76 -4.56 -8.91
N TYR A 89 -5.77 -4.79 -7.59
CA TYR A 89 -6.73 -5.68 -6.94
C TYR A 89 -8.18 -5.32 -7.25
N ASP A 90 -8.52 -4.02 -7.31
CA ASP A 90 -9.91 -3.57 -7.55
C ASP A 90 -10.37 -3.89 -8.99
N MET A 91 -9.43 -4.10 -9.92
CA MET A 91 -9.70 -4.45 -11.31
C MET A 91 -9.86 -5.95 -11.54
N LEU A 92 -9.54 -6.79 -10.55
CA LEU A 92 -9.70 -8.24 -10.66
C LEU A 92 -11.18 -8.64 -10.66
N PRO A 93 -11.55 -9.79 -11.26
CA PRO A 93 -12.89 -10.34 -11.10
C PRO A 93 -13.26 -10.52 -9.63
N PHE A 94 -14.55 -10.30 -9.30
CA PHE A 94 -15.05 -10.35 -7.92
C PHE A 94 -14.66 -11.65 -7.18
N GLU A 95 -14.75 -12.80 -7.85
CA GLU A 95 -14.42 -14.10 -7.27
C GLU A 95 -12.94 -14.17 -6.86
N HIS A 96 -12.03 -13.71 -7.73
CA HIS A 96 -10.60 -13.63 -7.43
C HIS A 96 -10.31 -12.66 -6.28
N GLN A 97 -11.00 -11.52 -6.23
CA GLN A 97 -10.86 -10.57 -5.10
C GLN A 97 -11.19 -11.27 -3.77
N VAL A 98 -12.33 -11.96 -3.70
CA VAL A 98 -12.76 -12.68 -2.49
C VAL A 98 -11.78 -13.79 -2.11
N GLU A 99 -11.33 -14.57 -3.08
CA GLU A 99 -10.37 -15.66 -2.87
C GLU A 99 -9.04 -15.14 -2.30
N ILE A 100 -8.43 -14.15 -2.96
CA ILE A 100 -7.17 -13.53 -2.53
C ILE A 100 -7.30 -12.97 -1.11
N ALA A 101 -8.40 -12.25 -0.82
CA ALA A 101 -8.63 -11.69 0.50
C ALA A 101 -8.68 -12.77 1.58
N SER A 102 -9.38 -13.87 1.31
CA SER A 102 -9.49 -15.00 2.22
C SER A 102 -8.12 -15.65 2.48
N GLN A 103 -7.32 -15.85 1.44
CA GLN A 103 -6.00 -16.50 1.55
C GLN A 103 -4.99 -15.69 2.37
N ILE A 104 -5.13 -14.36 2.43
CA ILE A 104 -4.29 -13.50 3.28
C ILE A 104 -4.90 -13.21 4.66
N GLY A 105 -6.00 -13.88 5.01
CA GLY A 105 -6.64 -13.77 6.33
C GLY A 105 -7.40 -12.45 6.56
N THR A 106 -7.99 -11.88 5.52
CA THR A 106 -8.81 -10.67 5.62
C THR A 106 -10.09 -10.77 4.77
N THR A 107 -10.83 -9.68 4.63
CA THR A 107 -12.03 -9.63 3.78
C THR A 107 -11.84 -8.63 2.64
N ARG A 108 -12.52 -8.89 1.53
CA ARG A 108 -12.57 -7.97 0.39
C ARG A 108 -12.99 -6.57 0.82
N SER A 109 -14.03 -6.45 1.65
CA SER A 109 -14.54 -5.15 2.12
C SER A 109 -13.48 -4.36 2.87
N GLN A 110 -12.64 -5.03 3.67
CA GLN A 110 -11.59 -4.38 4.44
C GLN A 110 -10.42 -3.92 3.57
N ILE A 111 -10.07 -4.68 2.54
CA ILE A 111 -9.11 -4.25 1.51
C ILE A 111 -9.63 -3.03 0.76
N ILE A 112 -10.85 -3.11 0.22
CA ILE A 112 -11.46 -1.99 -0.53
C ILE A 112 -11.58 -0.74 0.35
N SER A 113 -11.99 -0.88 1.61
CA SER A 113 -12.00 0.23 2.56
C SER A 113 -10.62 0.85 2.71
N ASN A 114 -9.56 0.07 2.85
CA ASN A 114 -8.20 0.60 2.99
C ASN A 114 -7.69 1.29 1.73
N LEU A 115 -8.04 0.79 0.54
CA LEU A 115 -7.71 1.43 -0.73
C LEU A 115 -8.47 2.77 -0.88
N SER A 116 -9.75 2.79 -0.53
CA SER A 116 -10.57 4.01 -0.52
C SER A 116 -10.05 5.06 0.48
N ASP A 117 -9.69 4.65 1.70
CA ASP A 117 -9.13 5.53 2.72
C ASP A 117 -7.80 6.13 2.25
N LEU A 118 -6.96 5.33 1.58
CA LEU A 118 -5.71 5.80 0.99
C LEU A 118 -5.98 6.83 -0.12
N ALA A 119 -6.87 6.52 -1.07
CA ALA A 119 -7.23 7.41 -2.17
C ALA A 119 -7.80 8.75 -1.67
N LEU A 120 -8.69 8.72 -0.68
CA LEU A 120 -9.22 9.93 -0.07
C LEU A 120 -8.13 10.74 0.65
N GLY A 121 -7.26 10.06 1.40
CA GLY A 121 -6.14 10.67 2.11
C GLY A 121 -5.07 11.28 1.20
N THR A 122 -5.03 10.88 -0.07
CA THR A 122 -4.06 11.33 -1.07
C THR A 122 -4.70 12.05 -2.25
N SER A 123 -5.93 12.55 -2.09
CA SER A 123 -6.72 13.26 -3.12
C SER A 123 -6.18 14.63 -3.56
N PHE A 124 -5.02 15.04 -3.05
CA PHE A 124 -4.30 16.24 -3.51
C PHE A 124 -3.58 16.02 -4.86
N LEU A 125 -3.59 14.79 -5.37
CA LEU A 125 -3.27 14.41 -6.75
C LEU A 125 -4.55 13.95 -7.44
#